data_AF-A0A3M9XSS1-F1
#
_entry.id   AF-A0A3M9XSS1-F1
#
_cell.length_a   1.000
_cell.length_b   1.000
_cell.length_c   1.000
_cell.angle_alpha   90.00
_cell.angle_beta   90.00
_cell.angle_gamma   90.00
#
_symmetry.space_group_name_H-M   'P 1'
#
loop_
_entity.id
_entity.type
_entity.pdbx_description
1 polymer ?
#
loop_
_entity_poly.entity_id
_entity_poly.type
_entity_poly.pdbx_seq_one_letter_code
_entity_poly.pdbx_strand_id
1 'polypeptide(L)'
;MDFMPSFGIFFAVLIVCTASLSPARAHSPYFSTTEKIELPNGKLGELRLLHGDGILWADPIRVLALDEEGRMIARSPPSPGMALSCRNARCRVFDLAEGTVLELDPSTFRTGAVVPAIDNPDRDLNWEFYGEDDKSWGWRWRKAAFFELIWGNLALARRIGMCIGFTIIAGIIAGPALRAAFERKPIIDQPMLIMSMARLIRRLILLIIAVATVFASFYTAVALCGSSLELWMVVLVGSAAVTLAISAALRRMDEMGDDPEPPPAIAP
;
A
#
# COMPACT_ATOMS: atom_id res chain seq x y z
N MET A 1 37.79 10.40 22.54
CA MET A 1 36.69 9.42 22.37
C MET A 1 35.52 10.22 21.81
N ASP A 2 35.51 10.46 20.50
CA ASP A 2 34.59 11.43 19.86
C ASP A 2 33.71 10.70 18.83
N PHE A 3 32.89 9.76 19.32
CA PHE A 3 32.04 8.90 18.48
C PHE A 3 30.56 9.31 18.45
N MET A 4 30.21 10.51 18.92
CA MET A 4 28.82 10.94 19.15
C MET A 4 28.16 11.99 18.22
N PRO A 5 28.80 12.58 17.18
CA PRO A 5 28.10 13.56 16.34
C PRO A 5 27.14 12.91 15.30
N SER A 6 27.36 11.64 14.93
CA SER A 6 26.61 10.96 13.87
C SER A 6 25.19 10.54 14.28
N PHE A 7 24.98 10.19 15.55
CA PHE A 7 23.63 9.87 16.06
C PHE A 7 22.73 11.10 16.13
N GLY A 8 23.27 12.25 16.53
CA GLY A 8 22.53 13.51 16.59
C GLY A 8 22.01 13.95 15.22
N ILE A 9 22.81 13.79 14.17
CA ILE A 9 22.41 14.09 12.79
C ILE A 9 21.30 13.13 12.33
N PHE A 10 21.41 11.83 12.63
CA PHE A 10 20.37 10.86 12.27
C PHE A 10 19.01 11.19 12.91
N PHE A 11 18.98 11.46 14.22
CA PHE A 11 17.74 11.85 14.90
C PHE A 11 17.22 13.22 14.45
N ALA A 12 18.09 14.18 14.17
CA ALA A 12 17.68 15.48 13.65
C ALA A 12 17.06 15.36 12.24
N VAL A 13 17.65 14.54 11.36
CA VAL A 13 17.09 14.24 10.04
C VAL A 13 15.76 13.51 10.19
N LEU A 14 15.67 12.51 11.08
CA LEU A 14 14.42 11.79 11.33
C LEU A 14 13.32 12.75 11.81
N ILE A 15 13.61 13.60 12.81
CA ILE A 15 12.67 14.58 13.38
C ILE A 15 12.25 15.60 12.32
N VAL A 16 13.19 16.16 11.55
CA VAL A 16 12.88 17.11 10.48
C VAL A 16 12.04 16.43 9.41
N CYS A 17 12.38 15.20 8.99
CA CYS A 17 11.58 14.42 8.05
C CYS A 17 10.17 14.14 8.59
N THR A 18 10.02 13.81 9.88
CA THR A 18 8.69 13.55 10.48
C THR A 18 7.88 14.82 10.73
N ALA A 19 8.54 15.93 11.06
CA ALA A 19 7.88 17.21 11.35
C ALA A 19 7.56 18.01 10.07
N SER A 20 8.22 17.69 8.95
CA SER A 20 7.91 18.25 7.62
C SER A 20 6.89 17.42 6.83
N LEU A 21 6.52 16.23 7.32
CA LEU A 21 5.24 15.62 6.96
C LEU A 21 4.17 16.57 7.50
N SER A 22 3.49 17.25 6.57
CA SER A 22 2.54 18.33 6.86
C SER A 22 1.60 17.97 8.01
N PRO A 23 1.15 18.94 8.83
CA PRO A 23 0.10 18.68 9.79
C PRO A 23 -1.02 17.95 9.06
N ALA A 24 -1.41 16.80 9.58
CA ALA A 24 -2.51 16.02 9.04
C ALA A 24 -3.63 17.00 8.76
N ARG A 25 -3.86 17.23 7.47
CA ARG A 25 -4.85 18.21 7.04
C ARG A 25 -6.17 17.56 7.36
N ALA A 26 -6.68 17.86 8.56
CA ALA A 26 -8.04 17.54 8.95
C ALA A 26 -8.92 18.06 7.81
N HIS A 27 -9.47 17.13 7.04
CA HIS A 27 -10.25 17.45 5.86
C HIS A 27 -11.65 16.90 6.04
N SER A 28 -12.62 17.66 5.55
CA SER A 28 -14.00 17.22 5.57
C SER A 28 -14.15 15.91 4.81
N PRO A 29 -14.98 14.96 5.28
CA PRO A 29 -15.22 13.69 4.62
C PRO A 29 -15.51 13.85 3.13
N TYR A 30 -15.13 12.86 2.33
CA TYR A 30 -15.26 12.94 0.87
C TYR A 30 -15.54 11.62 0.20
N PHE A 31 -16.25 11.72 -0.91
CA PHE A 31 -16.51 10.58 -1.76
C PHE A 31 -15.34 10.36 -2.72
N SER A 32 -14.78 9.15 -2.73
CA SER A 32 -13.65 8.82 -3.62
C SER A 32 -14.06 7.95 -4.81
N THR A 33 -15.21 7.29 -4.74
CA THR A 33 -15.68 6.35 -5.76
C THR A 33 -17.19 6.27 -5.72
N THR A 34 -17.81 6.24 -6.90
CA THR A 34 -19.25 6.01 -7.10
C THR A 34 -19.43 4.92 -8.14
N GLU A 35 -20.18 3.88 -7.81
CA GLU A 35 -20.44 2.75 -8.69
C GLU A 35 -21.94 2.51 -8.80
N LYS A 36 -22.45 2.32 -10.02
CA LYS A 36 -23.85 1.98 -10.24
C LYS A 36 -24.09 0.50 -9.94
N ILE A 37 -25.13 0.21 -9.17
CA ILE A 37 -25.51 -1.15 -8.81
C ILE A 37 -26.96 -1.47 -9.14
N GLU A 38 -27.22 -2.75 -9.35
CA GLU A 38 -28.58 -3.30 -9.29
C GLU A 38 -28.90 -3.61 -7.83
N LEU A 39 -29.93 -2.95 -7.30
CA LEU A 39 -30.43 -3.21 -5.96
C LEU A 39 -31.24 -4.50 -5.90
N PRO A 40 -31.44 -5.10 -4.71
CA PRO A 40 -32.18 -6.36 -4.58
C PRO A 40 -33.66 -6.31 -5.04
N ASN A 41 -34.21 -5.11 -5.22
CA ASN A 41 -35.54 -4.88 -5.79
C ASN A 41 -35.53 -4.75 -7.33
N GLY A 42 -34.39 -4.93 -7.99
CA GLY A 42 -34.21 -4.80 -9.45
C GLY A 42 -34.07 -3.36 -9.96
N LYS A 43 -34.15 -2.34 -9.08
CA LYS A 43 -33.90 -0.94 -9.45
C LYS A 43 -32.42 -0.65 -9.50
N LEU A 44 -32.06 0.44 -10.20
CA LEU A 44 -30.70 0.97 -10.15
C LEU A 44 -30.51 1.76 -8.85
N GLY A 45 -29.33 1.62 -8.26
CA GLY A 45 -28.86 2.42 -7.14
C GLY A 45 -27.38 2.71 -7.28
N GLU A 46 -26.78 3.22 -6.22
CA GLU A 46 -25.35 3.57 -6.19
C GLU A 46 -24.66 3.04 -4.94
N LEU A 47 -23.40 2.63 -5.08
CA LEU A 47 -22.48 2.49 -3.97
C LEU A 47 -21.48 3.63 -3.99
N ARG A 48 -21.26 4.24 -2.84
CA ARG A 48 -20.26 5.32 -2.68
C ARG A 48 -19.31 5.02 -1.52
N LEU A 49 -18.01 5.26 -1.75
CA LEU A 49 -16.99 5.20 -0.70
C LEU A 49 -16.81 6.59 -0.09
N LEU A 50 -17.21 6.74 1.17
CA LEU A 50 -17.06 7.95 1.95
C LEU A 50 -15.85 7.84 2.89
N HIS A 51 -14.83 8.63 2.64
CA HIS A 51 -13.64 8.76 3.47
C HIS A 51 -13.92 9.73 4.60
N GLY A 52 -13.58 9.34 5.83
CA GLY A 52 -13.59 10.19 7.01
C GLY A 52 -12.39 11.11 7.07
N ASP A 53 -12.02 11.50 8.29
CA ASP A 53 -10.82 12.29 8.59
C ASP A 53 -9.73 11.40 9.21
N GLY A 54 -8.69 11.12 8.43
CA GLY A 54 -7.53 10.33 8.83
C GLY A 54 -6.45 11.18 9.51
N ILE A 55 -6.71 11.67 10.72
CA ILE A 55 -5.79 12.58 11.44
C ILE A 55 -4.39 11.98 11.64
N LEU A 56 -4.25 10.66 11.80
CA LEU A 56 -2.94 10.01 12.03
C LEU A 56 -2.64 8.84 11.09
N TRP A 57 -3.63 8.40 10.31
CA TRP A 57 -3.60 7.18 9.51
C TRP A 57 -4.50 7.36 8.27
N ALA A 58 -4.54 6.36 7.40
CA ALA A 58 -5.39 6.37 6.22
C ALA A 58 -6.85 6.64 6.62
N ASP A 59 -7.52 7.46 5.82
CA ASP A 59 -8.90 7.86 6.11
C ASP A 59 -9.79 6.62 6.24
N PRO A 60 -10.43 6.40 7.41
CA PRO A 60 -11.40 5.33 7.55
C PRO A 60 -12.53 5.52 6.53
N ILE A 61 -12.96 4.43 5.93
CA ILE A 61 -13.87 4.41 4.80
C ILE A 61 -15.20 3.80 5.21
N ARG A 62 -16.29 4.46 4.86
CA ARG A 62 -17.64 3.89 4.89
C ARG A 62 -18.15 3.65 3.50
N VAL A 63 -18.97 2.62 3.35
CA VAL A 63 -19.73 2.38 2.14
C VAL A 63 -21.17 2.75 2.38
N LEU A 64 -21.67 3.66 1.55
CA LEU A 64 -23.08 4.02 1.49
C LEU A 64 -23.71 3.34 0.29
N ALA A 65 -24.90 2.77 0.47
CA ALA A 65 -25.75 2.37 -0.63
C ALA A 65 -26.90 3.36 -0.75
N LEU A 66 -27.17 3.82 -1.98
CA LEU A 66 -28.20 4.79 -2.29
C LEU A 66 -29.24 4.19 -3.24
N ASP A 67 -30.49 4.65 -3.11
CA ASP A 67 -31.55 4.38 -4.09
C ASP A 67 -31.45 5.29 -5.33
N GLU A 68 -32.42 5.14 -6.24
CA GLU A 68 -32.47 5.88 -7.51
C GLU A 68 -32.68 7.39 -7.32
N GLU A 69 -33.25 7.80 -6.18
CA GLU A 69 -33.39 9.20 -5.78
C GLU A 69 -32.17 9.74 -5.01
N GLY A 70 -31.12 8.93 -4.83
CA GLY A 70 -29.92 9.32 -4.09
C GLY A 70 -30.09 9.32 -2.58
N ARG A 71 -31.14 8.69 -2.05
CA ARG A 71 -31.35 8.55 -0.59
C ARG A 71 -30.54 7.38 -0.08
N MET A 72 -29.91 7.56 1.07
CA MET A 72 -29.15 6.50 1.70
C MET A 72 -30.08 5.38 2.20
N ILE A 73 -29.86 4.15 1.76
CA ILE A 73 -30.61 2.96 2.18
C ILE A 73 -29.81 2.02 3.08
N ALA A 74 -28.47 2.05 2.97
CA ALA A 74 -27.54 1.29 3.79
C ALA A 74 -26.28 2.11 4.12
N ARG A 75 -25.70 1.88 5.30
CA ARG A 75 -24.47 2.54 5.79
C ARG A 75 -23.61 1.52 6.52
N SER A 76 -22.36 1.36 6.08
CA SER A 76 -21.40 0.47 6.73
C SER A 76 -20.76 1.14 7.96
N PRO A 77 -20.18 0.36 8.89
CA PRO A 77 -19.24 0.90 9.86
C PRO A 77 -17.98 1.38 9.12
N PRO A 78 -17.16 2.22 9.76
CA PRO A 78 -15.92 2.67 9.18
C PRO A 78 -14.87 1.55 9.20
N SER A 79 -14.08 1.43 8.14
CA SER A 79 -12.93 0.52 8.08
C SER A 79 -11.77 1.15 7.32
N PRO A 80 -10.50 0.93 7.73
CA PRO A 80 -9.34 1.51 7.07
C PRO A 80 -9.04 0.88 5.70
N GLY A 81 -9.69 -0.24 5.33
CA GLY A 81 -9.32 -1.07 4.19
C GLY A 81 -10.47 -1.44 3.25
N MET A 82 -11.42 -0.54 3.01
CA MET A 82 -12.55 -0.84 2.13
C MET A 82 -12.18 -0.75 0.63
N ALA A 83 -12.62 -1.75 -0.13
CA ALA A 83 -12.49 -1.78 -1.59
C ALA A 83 -13.80 -2.22 -2.25
N LEU A 84 -14.06 -1.67 -3.45
CA LEU A 84 -15.19 -2.05 -4.29
C LEU A 84 -14.68 -2.78 -5.53
N SER A 85 -15.31 -3.90 -5.88
CA SER A 85 -15.13 -4.53 -7.19
C SER A 85 -16.49 -4.77 -7.84
N CYS A 86 -16.67 -4.21 -9.02
CA CYS A 86 -17.93 -4.25 -9.75
C CYS A 86 -17.78 -4.97 -11.07
N ARG A 87 -18.75 -5.83 -11.39
CA ARG A 87 -18.89 -6.46 -12.71
C ARG A 87 -20.35 -6.46 -13.09
N ASN A 88 -20.70 -5.79 -14.19
CA ASN A 88 -22.07 -5.70 -14.72
C ASN A 88 -23.10 -5.25 -13.66
N ALA A 89 -22.85 -4.11 -13.01
CA ALA A 89 -23.70 -3.56 -11.92
C ALA A 89 -23.86 -4.47 -10.67
N ARG A 90 -23.10 -5.57 -10.58
CA ARG A 90 -22.99 -6.38 -9.38
C ARG A 90 -21.67 -6.06 -8.71
N CYS A 91 -21.75 -5.31 -7.61
CA CYS A 91 -20.58 -4.94 -6.82
C CYS A 91 -20.45 -5.83 -5.59
N ARG A 92 -19.21 -6.06 -5.19
CA ARG A 92 -18.85 -6.58 -3.88
C ARG A 92 -18.03 -5.54 -3.14
N VAL A 93 -18.35 -5.38 -1.87
CA VAL A 93 -17.60 -4.55 -0.93
C VAL A 93 -16.72 -5.46 -0.12
N PHE A 94 -15.42 -5.22 -0.13
CA PHE A 94 -14.43 -5.95 0.66
C PHE A 94 -13.96 -5.05 1.79
N ASP A 95 -14.05 -5.55 3.01
CA ASP A 95 -13.32 -4.98 4.14
C ASP A 95 -12.04 -5.80 4.30
N LEU A 96 -10.94 -5.26 3.78
CA LEU A 96 -9.65 -5.95 3.77
C LEU A 96 -8.97 -5.94 5.13
N ALA A 97 -9.35 -5.02 6.03
CA ALA A 97 -8.83 -4.98 7.39
C ALA A 97 -9.41 -6.12 8.23
N GLU A 98 -10.72 -6.35 8.09
CA GLU A 98 -11.43 -7.43 8.80
C GLU A 98 -11.43 -8.77 8.04
N GLY A 99 -10.99 -8.77 6.78
CA GLY A 99 -11.05 -9.95 5.92
C GLY A 99 -12.47 -10.42 5.64
N THR A 100 -13.40 -9.47 5.48
CA THR A 100 -14.83 -9.74 5.27
C THR A 100 -15.36 -9.17 3.95
N VAL A 101 -16.50 -9.70 3.52
CA VAL A 101 -17.30 -9.15 2.42
C VAL A 101 -18.60 -8.62 3.02
N LEU A 102 -18.94 -7.39 2.63
CA LEU A 102 -20.22 -6.78 2.95
C LEU A 102 -21.16 -6.99 1.78
N GLU A 103 -22.30 -7.62 2.06
CA GLU A 103 -23.37 -7.85 1.10
C GLU A 103 -24.60 -7.04 1.52
N LEU A 104 -25.33 -6.48 0.56
CA LEU A 104 -26.56 -5.75 0.88
C LEU A 104 -27.58 -6.68 1.54
N ASP A 105 -28.19 -6.19 2.63
CA ASP A 105 -29.26 -6.88 3.34
C ASP A 105 -30.55 -6.03 3.34
N PRO A 106 -31.48 -6.31 2.40
CA PRO A 106 -32.74 -5.59 2.28
C PRO A 106 -33.59 -5.59 3.55
N SER A 107 -33.46 -6.61 4.40
CA SER A 107 -34.29 -6.74 5.61
C SER A 107 -34.00 -5.65 6.65
N THR A 108 -32.84 -5.00 6.53
CA THR A 108 -32.40 -3.94 7.45
C THR A 108 -32.26 -2.58 6.76
N PHE A 109 -32.74 -2.44 5.53
CA PHE A 109 -32.75 -1.16 4.81
C PHE A 109 -33.60 -0.12 5.53
N ARG A 110 -33.15 1.13 5.46
CA ARG A 110 -33.83 2.28 6.05
C ARG A 110 -33.70 3.45 5.10
N THR A 111 -34.78 4.15 4.83
CA THR A 111 -34.72 5.38 4.03
C THR A 111 -34.11 6.51 4.87
N GLY A 112 -32.89 6.90 4.53
CA GLY A 112 -32.16 8.02 5.12
C GLY A 112 -32.29 9.31 4.32
N ALA A 113 -31.43 10.27 4.65
CA ALA A 113 -31.33 11.54 3.94
C ALA A 113 -30.77 11.37 2.51
N VAL A 114 -31.06 12.36 1.67
CA VAL A 114 -30.50 12.46 0.31
C VAL A 114 -29.03 12.81 0.43
N VAL A 115 -28.17 12.00 -0.17
CA VAL A 115 -26.71 12.19 -0.10
C VAL A 115 -26.27 13.12 -1.24
N PRO A 116 -25.54 14.20 -0.95
CA PRO A 116 -24.97 15.11 -1.95
C PRO A 116 -24.22 14.38 -3.06
N ALA A 117 -24.24 14.94 -4.27
CA ALA A 117 -23.43 14.43 -5.36
C ALA A 117 -21.92 14.46 -5.01
N ILE A 118 -21.14 13.56 -5.61
CA ILE A 118 -19.69 13.43 -5.37
C ILE A 118 -18.90 14.71 -5.65
N ASP A 119 -19.41 15.54 -6.56
CA ASP A 119 -18.82 16.80 -7.01
C ASP A 119 -19.37 18.02 -6.27
N ASN A 120 -20.17 17.83 -5.20
CA ASN A 120 -20.64 18.95 -4.40
C ASN A 120 -19.43 19.69 -3.77
N PRO A 121 -19.27 21.01 -4.03
CA PRO A 121 -18.17 21.79 -3.46
C PRO A 121 -18.25 21.92 -1.94
N ASP A 122 -19.45 21.84 -1.35
CA ASP A 122 -19.66 21.88 0.09
C ASP A 122 -19.53 20.48 0.70
N ARG A 123 -18.29 20.11 1.00
CA ARG A 123 -17.93 18.81 1.60
C ARG A 123 -18.25 18.73 3.09
N ASP A 124 -18.58 19.84 3.75
CA ASP A 124 -18.84 19.85 5.20
C ASP A 124 -20.13 19.10 5.53
N LEU A 125 -21.09 19.06 4.59
CA LEU A 125 -22.30 18.24 4.68
C LEU A 125 -22.00 16.74 4.78
N ASN A 126 -20.82 16.28 4.37
CA ASN A 126 -20.48 14.86 4.41
C ASN A 126 -20.30 14.32 5.83
N TRP A 127 -20.09 15.20 6.82
CA TRP A 127 -20.03 14.81 8.23
C TRP A 127 -21.33 14.18 8.73
N GLU A 128 -22.48 14.62 8.22
CA GLU A 128 -23.79 14.06 8.59
C GLU A 128 -23.91 12.58 8.17
N PHE A 129 -23.38 12.22 7.01
CA PHE A 129 -23.43 10.86 6.48
C PHE A 129 -22.30 9.98 7.01
N TYR A 130 -21.14 10.57 7.29
CA TYR A 130 -20.04 9.84 7.91
C TYR A 130 -20.42 9.46 9.33
N GLY A 131 -20.96 10.42 10.09
CA GLY A 131 -21.41 10.29 11.47
C GLY A 131 -20.29 9.95 12.46
N GLU A 132 -20.51 10.32 13.73
CA GLU A 132 -19.58 9.97 14.82
C GLU A 132 -19.81 8.55 15.36
N ASP A 133 -20.91 7.89 14.96
CA ASP A 133 -21.29 6.58 15.48
C ASP A 133 -20.92 5.41 14.57
N ASP A 134 -20.51 4.28 15.16
CA ASP A 134 -20.20 3.04 14.41
C ASP A 134 -21.45 2.26 14.01
N LYS A 135 -22.62 2.92 14.01
CA LYS A 135 -23.87 2.27 13.60
C LYS A 135 -23.79 1.86 12.14
N SER A 136 -24.30 0.66 11.88
CA SER A 136 -24.40 0.11 10.55
C SER A 136 -25.75 -0.56 10.33
N TRP A 137 -26.25 -0.52 9.10
CA TRP A 137 -27.49 -1.17 8.67
C TRP A 137 -27.48 -1.35 7.16
N GLY A 138 -28.31 -2.26 6.67
CA GLY A 138 -28.42 -2.62 5.26
C GLY A 138 -27.25 -3.47 4.74
N TRP A 139 -26.45 -4.04 5.65
CA TRP A 139 -25.31 -4.87 5.33
C TRP A 139 -25.33 -6.17 6.13
N ARG A 140 -25.06 -7.27 5.45
CA ARG A 140 -24.75 -8.58 6.01
C ARG A 140 -23.27 -8.86 5.84
N TRP A 141 -22.65 -9.35 6.91
CA TRP A 141 -21.22 -9.64 6.98
C TRP A 141 -20.99 -11.12 6.78
N ARG A 142 -19.95 -11.44 6.01
CA ARG A 142 -19.40 -12.78 5.99
C ARG A 142 -17.90 -12.74 5.81
N LYS A 143 -17.23 -13.79 6.27
CA LYS A 143 -15.81 -14.00 5.99
C LYS A 143 -15.58 -14.05 4.47
N ALA A 144 -14.55 -13.36 4.00
CA ALA A 144 -14.14 -13.41 2.61
C ALA A 144 -13.52 -14.79 2.29
N ALA A 145 -13.83 -15.33 1.12
CA ALA A 145 -13.09 -16.46 0.59
C ALA A 145 -11.67 -16.01 0.20
N PHE A 146 -10.73 -16.96 0.14
CA PHE A 146 -9.33 -16.67 -0.21
C PHE A 146 -9.19 -15.88 -1.53
N PHE A 147 -9.87 -16.31 -2.60
CA PHE A 147 -9.83 -15.61 -3.88
C PHE A 147 -10.52 -14.24 -3.82
N GLU A 148 -11.50 -14.05 -2.95
CA GLU A 148 -12.15 -12.75 -2.74
C GLU A 148 -11.20 -11.74 -2.12
N LEU A 149 -10.33 -12.17 -1.19
CA LEU A 149 -9.27 -11.31 -0.67
C LEU A 149 -8.28 -10.89 -1.77
N ILE A 150 -7.94 -11.79 -2.70
CA ILE A 150 -7.08 -11.46 -3.85
C ILE A 150 -7.77 -10.40 -4.73
N TRP A 151 -9.04 -10.61 -5.06
CA TRP A 151 -9.80 -9.65 -5.88
C TRP A 151 -9.98 -8.30 -5.20
N GLY A 152 -10.26 -8.30 -3.90
CA GLY A 152 -10.37 -7.08 -3.10
C GLY A 152 -9.05 -6.32 -3.06
N ASN A 153 -7.93 -7.00 -2.83
CA ASN A 153 -6.59 -6.39 -2.89
C ASN A 153 -6.24 -5.87 -4.28
N LEU A 154 -6.61 -6.57 -5.35
CA LEU A 154 -6.41 -6.08 -6.72
C LEU A 154 -7.26 -4.84 -7.01
N ALA A 155 -8.51 -4.80 -6.53
CA ALA A 155 -9.37 -3.63 -6.64
C ALA A 155 -8.78 -2.43 -5.88
N LEU A 156 -8.28 -2.66 -4.66
CA LEU A 156 -7.56 -1.65 -3.89
C LEU A 156 -6.30 -1.17 -4.65
N ALA A 157 -5.46 -2.09 -5.13
CA ALA A 157 -4.23 -1.77 -5.85
C ALA A 157 -4.45 -0.85 -7.06
N ARG A 158 -5.55 -1.05 -7.82
CA ARG A 158 -5.92 -0.18 -8.94
C ARG A 158 -6.25 1.24 -8.48
N ARG A 159 -6.92 1.36 -7.33
CA ARG A 159 -7.29 2.66 -6.74
C ARG A 159 -6.08 3.40 -6.20
N ILE A 160 -5.14 2.70 -5.58
CA ILE A 160 -3.93 3.28 -4.96
C ILE A 160 -2.67 3.11 -5.84
N GLY A 161 -2.83 3.07 -7.17
CA GLY A 161 -1.77 2.67 -8.11
C GLY A 161 -0.45 3.45 -7.98
N MET A 162 -0.52 4.74 -7.64
CA MET A 162 0.69 5.56 -7.39
C MET A 162 1.49 5.02 -6.18
N CYS A 163 0.81 4.66 -5.09
CA CYS A 163 1.45 4.14 -3.89
C CYS A 163 2.03 2.74 -4.15
N ILE A 164 1.37 1.92 -4.97
CA ILE A 164 1.90 0.64 -5.45
C ILE A 164 3.20 0.86 -6.25
N GLY A 165 3.22 1.83 -7.16
CA GLY A 165 4.43 2.20 -7.90
C GLY A 165 5.59 2.58 -6.98
N PHE A 166 5.31 3.37 -5.93
CA PHE A 166 6.30 3.70 -4.92
C PHE A 166 6.82 2.47 -4.16
N THR A 167 5.95 1.55 -3.75
CA THR A 167 6.35 0.29 -3.11
C THR A 167 7.19 -0.60 -4.04
N ILE A 168 6.90 -0.62 -5.34
CA ILE A 168 7.72 -1.33 -6.33
C ILE A 168 9.14 -0.76 -6.35
N ILE A 169 9.27 0.57 -6.50
CA ILE A 169 10.58 1.26 -6.49
C ILE A 169 11.32 0.97 -5.18
N ALA A 170 10.61 0.99 -4.06
CA ALA A 170 11.19 0.69 -2.76
C ALA A 170 11.80 -0.72 -2.72
N GLY A 171 11.10 -1.75 -3.22
CA GLY A 171 11.66 -3.10 -3.27
C GLY A 171 12.82 -3.24 -4.27
N ILE A 172 12.78 -2.54 -5.41
CA ILE A 172 13.90 -2.47 -6.38
C ILE A 172 15.17 -1.91 -5.74
N ILE A 173 15.04 -0.95 -4.81
CA ILE A 173 16.19 -0.36 -4.10
C ILE A 173 16.62 -1.23 -2.91
N ALA A 174 15.66 -1.60 -2.06
CA ALA A 174 15.93 -2.31 -0.81
C ALA A 174 16.49 -3.72 -1.04
N GLY A 175 15.98 -4.45 -2.03
CA GLY A 175 16.42 -5.82 -2.33
C GLY A 175 17.93 -5.92 -2.63
N PRO A 176 18.45 -5.23 -3.66
CA PRO A 176 19.87 -5.17 -3.96
C PRO A 176 20.71 -4.60 -2.82
N ALA A 177 20.23 -3.57 -2.12
CA ALA A 177 20.96 -2.99 -0.99
C ALA A 177 21.16 -4.00 0.15
N LEU A 178 20.11 -4.74 0.52
CA LEU A 178 20.19 -5.80 1.53
C LEU A 178 21.11 -6.93 1.06
N ARG A 179 20.96 -7.41 -0.18
CA ARG A 179 21.85 -8.43 -0.74
C ARG A 179 23.32 -7.99 -0.65
N ALA A 180 23.63 -6.78 -1.11
CA ALA A 180 25.00 -6.25 -1.09
C ALA A 180 25.54 -6.02 0.33
N ALA A 181 24.68 -5.67 1.29
CA ALA A 181 25.06 -5.55 2.69
C ALA A 181 25.45 -6.91 3.31
N PHE A 182 24.72 -7.97 2.97
CA PHE A 182 24.92 -9.32 3.51
C PHE A 182 25.83 -10.22 2.67
N GLU A 183 26.22 -9.82 1.46
CA GLU A 183 27.21 -10.54 0.64
C GLU A 183 28.53 -10.67 1.43
N ARG A 184 28.83 -11.92 1.83
CA ARG A 184 30.10 -12.30 2.45
C ARG A 184 31.11 -12.51 1.33
N LYS A 185 31.96 -11.51 1.06
CA LYS A 185 33.17 -11.76 0.27
C LYS A 185 34.15 -12.55 1.14
N PRO A 186 34.69 -13.69 0.66
CA PRO A 186 35.71 -14.43 1.38
C PRO A 186 36.88 -13.49 1.67
N ILE A 187 37.32 -13.46 2.92
CA ILE A 187 38.43 -12.64 3.38
C ILE A 187 39.69 -13.37 2.92
N ILE A 188 40.13 -13.08 1.69
CA ILE A 188 41.43 -13.55 1.18
C ILE A 188 42.46 -12.50 1.60
N ASP A 189 43.20 -12.84 2.66
CA ASP A 189 44.49 -12.32 3.11
C ASP A 189 44.94 -10.91 2.67
N GLN A 190 44.32 -9.85 3.19
CA GLN A 190 45.01 -8.55 3.26
C GLN A 190 44.81 -7.84 4.61
N PRO A 191 45.90 -7.56 5.36
CA PRO A 191 45.87 -6.90 6.66
C PRO A 191 45.94 -5.38 6.45
N MET A 192 44.82 -4.75 6.05
CA MET A 192 44.67 -3.30 6.22
C MET A 192 43.35 -3.00 6.92
N LEU A 193 43.45 -2.61 8.19
CA LEU A 193 42.35 -2.18 9.05
C LEU A 193 41.44 -1.15 8.38
N ILE A 194 42.01 -0.27 7.55
CA ILE A 194 41.31 0.74 6.74
C ILE A 194 40.30 0.09 5.77
N MET A 195 40.68 -0.97 5.05
CA MET A 195 39.78 -1.67 4.12
C MET A 195 38.68 -2.45 4.84
N SER A 196 38.93 -2.88 6.08
CA SER A 196 37.89 -3.50 6.92
C SER A 196 36.85 -2.46 7.34
N MET A 197 37.29 -1.30 7.82
CA MET A 197 36.40 -0.20 8.22
C MET A 197 35.58 0.35 7.05
N ALA A 198 36.19 0.56 5.88
CA ALA A 198 35.47 1.01 4.69
C ALA A 198 34.37 0.04 4.26
N ARG A 199 34.62 -1.28 4.34
CA ARG A 199 33.61 -2.31 4.07
C ARG A 199 32.48 -2.29 5.08
N LEU A 200 32.78 -2.12 6.37
CA LEU A 200 31.77 -2.01 7.43
C LEU A 200 30.89 -0.78 7.23
N ILE A 201 31.50 0.38 6.97
CA ILE A 201 30.79 1.65 6.71
C ILE A 201 29.86 1.49 5.51
N ARG A 202 30.35 0.92 4.40
CA ARG A 202 29.51 0.67 3.21
C ARG A 202 28.32 -0.24 3.53
N ARG A 203 28.51 -1.32 4.30
CA ARG A 203 27.42 -2.21 4.71
C ARG A 203 26.39 -1.47 5.56
N LEU A 204 26.84 -0.65 6.50
CA LEU A 204 25.96 0.15 7.34
C LEU A 204 25.14 1.15 6.50
N ILE A 205 25.76 1.84 5.55
CA ILE A 205 25.07 2.75 4.63
C ILE A 205 23.99 2.00 3.83
N LEU A 206 24.32 0.83 3.27
CA LEU A 206 23.36 0.02 2.51
C LEU A 206 22.19 -0.47 3.38
N LEU A 207 22.47 -0.87 4.64
CA LEU A 207 21.42 -1.23 5.59
C LEU A 207 20.52 -0.05 5.93
N ILE A 208 21.09 1.13 6.17
CA ILE A 208 20.31 2.36 6.44
C ILE A 208 19.42 2.70 5.25
N ILE A 209 19.95 2.66 4.02
CA ILE A 209 19.17 2.90 2.80
C ILE A 209 18.01 1.89 2.72
N ALA A 210 18.29 0.60 2.87
CA ALA A 210 17.25 -0.42 2.81
C ALA A 210 16.15 -0.22 3.86
N VAL A 211 16.53 0.00 5.12
CA VAL A 211 15.58 0.23 6.22
C VAL A 211 14.75 1.49 5.98
N ALA A 212 15.40 2.60 5.60
CA ALA A 212 14.72 3.86 5.31
C ALA A 212 13.73 3.71 4.14
N THR A 213 14.12 3.01 3.08
CA THR A 213 13.26 2.76 1.92
C THR A 213 12.07 1.86 2.26
N VAL A 214 12.28 0.78 3.03
CA VAL A 214 11.19 -0.09 3.49
C VAL A 214 10.22 0.69 4.38
N PHE A 215 10.74 1.45 5.34
CA PHE A 215 9.93 2.27 6.25
C PHE A 215 9.14 3.34 5.50
N ALA A 216 9.77 4.07 4.59
CA ALA A 216 9.10 5.05 3.75
C ALA A 216 7.98 4.40 2.92
N SER A 217 8.24 3.23 2.33
CA SER A 217 7.23 2.49 1.55
C SER A 217 6.04 2.06 2.40
N PHE A 218 6.30 1.60 3.63
CA PHE A 218 5.26 1.19 4.57
C PHE A 218 4.41 2.39 4.96
N TYR A 219 5.05 3.48 5.38
CA TYR A 219 4.36 4.69 5.78
C TYR A 219 3.50 5.25 4.63
N THR A 220 4.07 5.38 3.43
CA THR A 220 3.31 5.88 2.28
C THR A 220 2.19 4.92 1.88
N ALA A 221 2.47 3.63 1.68
CA ALA A 221 1.46 2.71 1.15
C ALA A 221 0.37 2.36 2.17
N VAL A 222 0.75 2.02 3.40
CA VAL A 222 -0.19 1.57 4.44
C VAL A 222 -0.76 2.76 5.18
N ALA A 223 0.11 3.63 5.73
CA ALA A 223 -0.36 4.71 6.61
C ALA A 223 -1.01 5.86 5.85
N LEU A 224 -0.56 6.22 4.65
CA LEU A 224 -1.16 7.32 3.88
C LEU A 224 -2.20 6.83 2.87
N CYS A 225 -1.95 5.72 2.18
CA CYS A 225 -2.84 5.26 1.10
C CYS A 225 -3.84 4.17 1.52
N GLY A 226 -3.75 3.64 2.75
CA GLY A 226 -4.66 2.58 3.21
C GLY A 226 -4.46 1.24 2.51
N SER A 227 -3.25 0.95 1.99
CA SER A 227 -2.92 -0.40 1.52
C SER A 227 -3.09 -1.41 2.65
N SER A 228 -3.60 -2.59 2.34
CA SER A 228 -3.47 -3.73 3.25
C SER A 228 -1.99 -4.07 3.45
N LEU A 229 -1.69 -4.67 4.60
CA LEU A 229 -0.35 -5.14 4.93
C LEU A 229 0.10 -6.21 3.94
N GLU A 230 -0.80 -7.12 3.57
CA GLU A 230 -0.58 -8.21 2.63
C GLU A 230 -0.20 -7.69 1.25
N LEU A 231 -0.95 -6.71 0.72
CA LEU A 231 -0.67 -6.10 -0.57
C LEU A 231 0.69 -5.41 -0.56
N TRP A 232 0.99 -4.64 0.47
CA TRP A 232 2.28 -3.98 0.62
C TRP A 232 3.44 -4.99 0.65
N MET A 233 3.33 -6.07 1.44
CA MET A 233 4.35 -7.11 1.52
C MET A 233 4.56 -7.81 0.18
N VAL A 234 3.49 -8.22 -0.50
CA VAL A 234 3.57 -8.93 -1.79
C VAL A 234 4.25 -8.05 -2.84
N VAL A 235 3.88 -6.77 -2.92
CA VAL A 235 4.47 -5.84 -3.89
C VAL A 235 5.95 -5.59 -3.57
N LEU A 236 6.28 -5.32 -2.31
CA LEU A 236 7.65 -5.03 -1.87
C LEU A 236 8.60 -6.23 -2.09
N VAL A 237 8.18 -7.40 -1.62
CA VAL A 237 8.98 -8.63 -1.72
C VAL A 237 9.04 -9.11 -3.17
N GLY A 238 7.93 -9.02 -3.90
CA GLY A 238 7.85 -9.39 -5.31
C GLY A 238 8.80 -8.56 -6.17
N SER A 239 8.81 -7.23 -6.01
CA SER A 239 9.72 -6.37 -6.79
C SER A 239 11.19 -6.61 -6.42
N ALA A 240 11.51 -6.76 -5.13
CA ALA A 240 12.86 -7.12 -4.70
C ALA A 240 13.32 -8.46 -5.30
N ALA A 241 12.48 -9.50 -5.28
CA ALA A 241 12.79 -10.81 -5.84
C ALA A 241 13.05 -10.76 -7.34
N VAL A 242 12.20 -10.04 -8.10
CA VAL A 242 12.37 -9.85 -9.55
C VAL A 242 13.69 -9.15 -9.86
N THR A 243 14.03 -8.06 -9.16
CA THR A 243 15.30 -7.35 -9.37
C THR A 243 16.50 -8.24 -9.09
N LEU A 244 16.45 -9.05 -8.03
CA LEU A 244 17.52 -9.99 -7.69
C LEU A 244 17.67 -11.11 -8.73
N ALA A 245 16.56 -11.62 -9.27
CA ALA A 245 16.54 -12.62 -10.33
C ALA A 245 17.14 -12.08 -11.64
N ILE A 246 16.73 -10.88 -12.06
CA ILE A 246 17.31 -10.20 -13.22
C ILE A 246 18.82 -9.99 -13.03
N SER A 247 19.24 -9.50 -11.86
CA SER A 247 20.66 -9.30 -11.55
C SER A 247 21.47 -10.60 -11.61
N ALA A 248 20.87 -11.71 -11.18
CA ALA A 248 21.52 -13.02 -11.25
C ALA A 248 21.61 -13.55 -12.70
N ALA A 249 20.55 -13.35 -13.50
CA ALA A 249 20.54 -13.73 -14.90
C ALA A 249 21.58 -12.96 -15.72
N LEU A 250 21.70 -11.65 -15.50
CA LEU A 250 22.71 -10.81 -16.16
C LEU A 250 24.13 -11.27 -15.84
N ARG A 251 24.45 -11.52 -14.56
CA ARG A 251 25.77 -12.06 -14.17
C ARG A 251 26.09 -13.37 -14.88
N ARG A 252 25.10 -14.27 -15.01
CA ARG A 252 25.28 -15.55 -15.70
C ARG A 252 25.50 -15.37 -17.20
N MET A 253 24.88 -14.37 -17.82
CA MET A 253 25.11 -14.06 -19.24
C MET A 253 26.51 -13.53 -19.49
N ASP A 254 27.02 -12.67 -18.60
CA ASP A 254 28.39 -12.17 -18.67
C ASP A 254 29.41 -13.32 -18.57
N GLU A 255 29.20 -14.28 -17.66
CA GLU A 255 30.05 -15.48 -17.50
C GLU A 255 30.05 -16.41 -18.73
N MET A 256 29.03 -16.36 -19.59
CA MET A 256 28.97 -17.17 -20.82
C MET A 256 29.56 -16.44 -22.04
N GLY A 257 29.73 -15.12 -21.97
CA GLY A 257 30.30 -14.30 -23.05
C GLY A 257 31.82 -14.31 -23.11
N ASP A 258 32.48 -14.78 -22.05
CA ASP A 258 33.91 -15.05 -22.04
C ASP A 258 34.18 -16.33 -22.86
N ASP A 259 34.38 -16.17 -24.17
CA ASP A 259 34.80 -17.25 -25.06
C ASP A 259 36.03 -17.95 -24.47
N PRO A 260 36.07 -19.29 -24.42
CA PRO A 260 37.24 -20.00 -23.95
C PRO A 260 38.46 -19.60 -24.78
N GLU A 261 39.51 -19.15 -24.10
CA GLU A 261 40.77 -18.77 -24.73
C GLU A 261 41.21 -19.92 -25.67
N PRO A 262 41.50 -19.63 -26.96
CA PRO A 262 41.90 -20.68 -27.88
C PRO A 262 43.14 -21.41 -27.32
N PRO A 263 43.22 -22.74 -27.46
CA PRO A 263 44.33 -23.49 -26.90
C PRO A 263 45.66 -22.94 -27.42
N PRO A 264 46.71 -22.88 -26.57
CA PRO A 264 48.00 -22.35 -26.97
C PRO A 264 48.51 -23.11 -28.21
N ALA A 265 48.91 -22.36 -29.23
CA ALA A 265 49.48 -22.94 -30.44
C ALA A 265 50.69 -23.80 -30.04
N ILE A 266 50.65 -25.09 -30.38
CA ILE A 266 51.78 -26.01 -30.18
C ILE A 266 52.90 -25.51 -31.08
N ALA A 267 53.97 -24.96 -30.48
CA ALA A 267 55.16 -24.56 -31.21
C ALA A 267 55.89 -25.81 -31.75
N PRO A 268 56.35 -25.79 -33.01
CA PRO A 268 57.02 -26.92 -33.65
C PRO A 268 58.42 -27.20 -33.09
#